data_AF-D4D7V6-F1
#
_entry.id   AF-D4D7V6-F1
#
_cell.length_a   1.000
_cell.length_b   1.000
_cell.length_c   1.000
_cell.angle_alpha   90.00
_cell.angle_beta   90.00
_cell.angle_gamma   90.00
#
_symmetry.space_group_name_H-M   'P 1'
#
loop_
_entity.id
_entity.type
_entity.pdbx_description
1 polymer ?
#
loop_
_entity_poly.entity_id
_entity_poly.type
_entity_poly.pdbx_seq_one_letter_code
_entity_poly.pdbx_strand_id
1 'polypeptide(L)'
;MKDYMKRVYNVDVIKVRSYVEQQKVTRELPRGRQGVGPMRRPMPKKKMTIEMTEPFVWPEEPKDFEPWERDTFFEAKKMQEDFQAAHAHDAPMKAPTRKRQLLAEQAKQVLKGEEQWQPTWQALGLSSQRPLFNKEEREPKEAS
;
A
#
# COMPACT_ATOMS: atom_id res chain seq x y z
N MET A 1 -35.33 3.71 -19.11
CA MET A 1 -34.46 4.81 -18.65
C MET A 1 -35.09 6.18 -18.88
N LYS A 2 -35.44 6.56 -20.12
CA LYS A 2 -36.17 7.82 -20.40
C LYS A 2 -37.42 7.98 -19.53
N ASP A 3 -38.31 6.99 -19.56
CA ASP A 3 -39.54 7.00 -18.76
C ASP A 3 -39.28 7.05 -17.24
N TYR A 4 -38.30 6.27 -16.77
CA TYR A 4 -37.89 6.26 -15.35
C TYR A 4 -37.40 7.64 -14.89
N MET A 5 -36.58 8.32 -15.69
CA MET A 5 -36.09 9.66 -15.37
C MET A 5 -37.22 10.70 -15.34
N LYS A 6 -38.19 10.61 -16.25
CA LYS A 6 -39.33 11.52 -16.25
C LYS A 6 -40.29 11.28 -15.09
N ARG A 7 -40.62 10.02 -14.79
CA ARG A 7 -41.61 9.71 -13.73
C ARG A 7 -41.05 9.85 -12.33
N VAL A 8 -39.80 9.46 -12.10
CA VAL A 8 -39.20 9.42 -10.76
C VAL A 8 -38.48 10.73 -10.43
N TYR A 9 -37.76 11.31 -11.39
CA TYR A 9 -36.93 12.49 -11.16
C TYR A 9 -37.43 13.75 -11.88
N ASN A 10 -38.54 13.67 -12.62
CA ASN A 10 -39.06 14.76 -13.45
C ASN A 10 -38.05 15.35 -14.45
N VAL A 11 -37.09 14.54 -14.91
CA VAL A 11 -36.07 14.96 -15.87
C VAL A 11 -36.53 14.67 -17.30
N ASP A 12 -36.57 15.71 -18.13
CA ASP A 12 -36.85 15.57 -19.56
C ASP A 12 -35.60 15.16 -20.36
N VAL A 13 -35.73 14.03 -21.04
CA VAL A 13 -34.64 13.39 -21.79
C VAL A 13 -34.96 13.38 -23.28
N ILE A 14 -34.05 13.94 -24.07
CA ILE A 14 -34.12 13.95 -25.53
C ILE A 14 -33.76 12.56 -26.06
N LYS A 15 -32.55 12.10 -25.76
CA LYS A 15 -31.98 10.84 -26.27
C LYS A 15 -31.22 10.10 -25.18
N VAL A 16 -31.27 8.76 -25.25
CA VAL A 16 -30.46 7.88 -24.39
C VAL A 16 -29.53 7.07 -25.26
N ARG A 17 -28.23 7.10 -24.97
CA ARG A 17 -27.22 6.22 -25.56
C ARG A 17 -26.79 5.20 -24.51
N SER A 18 -26.83 3.91 -24.85
CA SER A 18 -26.40 2.84 -23.93
C SER A 18 -25.29 2.02 -24.54
N TYR A 19 -24.32 1.64 -23.72
CA TYR A 19 -23.30 0.66 -24.10
C TYR A 19 -23.09 -0.34 -22.97
N VAL A 20 -22.56 -1.50 -23.32
CA VAL A 20 -22.31 -2.59 -22.39
C VAL A 20 -20.80 -2.78 -22.29
N GLU A 21 -20.25 -2.47 -21.11
CA GLU A 21 -18.84 -2.62 -20.82
C GLU A 21 -18.58 -4.05 -20.33
N GLN A 22 -17.81 -4.82 -21.10
CA GLN A 22 -17.36 -6.13 -20.66
C GLN A 22 -16.30 -5.98 -19.56
N GLN A 23 -16.50 -6.68 -18.44
CA GLN A 23 -15.51 -6.69 -17.37
C GLN A 23 -14.33 -7.61 -17.71
N LYS A 24 -13.15 -7.30 -17.16
CA LYS A 24 -11.97 -8.15 -17.26
C LYS A 24 -12.25 -9.54 -16.67
N VAL A 25 -11.69 -10.58 -17.31
CA VAL A 25 -11.75 -11.95 -16.77
C VAL A 25 -11.04 -11.95 -15.42
N THR A 26 -11.70 -12.47 -14.40
CA THR A 26 -11.16 -12.60 -13.04
C THR A 26 -11.22 -14.05 -12.62
N ARG A 27 -10.47 -14.44 -11.59
CA ARG A 27 -10.62 -15.78 -11.01
C ARG A 27 -11.64 -15.71 -9.89
N GLU A 28 -12.37 -16.80 -9.69
CA GLU A 28 -13.15 -16.93 -8.46
C GLU A 28 -12.23 -16.94 -7.24
N LEU A 29 -12.71 -16.43 -6.11
CA LEU A 29 -11.99 -16.45 -4.84
C LEU A 29 -12.62 -17.53 -3.94
N PRO A 30 -12.38 -18.83 -4.17
CA PRO A 30 -12.88 -19.85 -3.27
C PRO A 30 -12.25 -19.62 -1.89
N ARG A 31 -13.08 -19.44 -0.87
CA ARG A 31 -12.68 -19.17 0.52
C ARG A 31 -11.79 -17.94 0.70
N GLY A 32 -11.96 -16.92 -0.15
CA GLY A 32 -11.26 -15.63 -0.02
C GLY A 32 -9.81 -15.63 -0.50
N ARG A 33 -9.28 -16.77 -0.99
CA ARG A 33 -7.90 -16.84 -1.50
C ARG A 33 -7.85 -16.35 -2.94
N GLN A 34 -7.19 -15.22 -3.17
CA GLN A 34 -6.95 -14.68 -4.50
C GLN A 34 -6.11 -15.65 -5.34
N GLY A 35 -6.49 -15.85 -6.60
CA GLY A 35 -5.68 -16.57 -7.60
C GLY A 35 -5.93 -18.07 -7.76
N VAL A 36 -6.73 -18.72 -6.90
CA VAL A 36 -6.82 -20.20 -6.86
C VAL A 36 -8.13 -20.77 -7.46
N GLY A 37 -9.14 -19.94 -7.78
CA GLY A 37 -10.41 -20.42 -8.35
C GLY A 37 -10.43 -20.56 -9.87
N PRO A 38 -11.50 -21.12 -10.47
CA PRO A 38 -11.68 -21.16 -11.92
C PRO A 38 -11.73 -19.74 -12.52
N MET A 39 -11.36 -19.61 -13.80
CA MET A 39 -11.50 -18.35 -14.53
C MET A 39 -12.98 -18.08 -14.79
N ARG A 40 -13.45 -16.87 -14.46
CA ARG A 40 -14.80 -16.40 -14.75
C ARG A 40 -14.77 -15.02 -15.37
N ARG A 41 -15.83 -14.67 -16.09
CA ARG A 41 -16.09 -13.29 -16.46
C ARG A 41 -17.21 -12.76 -15.57
N PRO A 42 -16.95 -11.72 -14.75
CA PRO A 42 -18.00 -11.01 -14.04
C PRO A 42 -19.08 -10.47 -14.99
N MET A 43 -20.29 -10.26 -14.47
CA MET A 43 -21.42 -9.75 -15.26
C MET A 43 -21.06 -8.39 -15.89
N PRO A 44 -21.36 -8.18 -17.19
CA PRO A 44 -21.04 -6.93 -17.85
C PRO A 44 -21.80 -5.75 -17.22
N LYS A 45 -21.17 -4.58 -17.19
CA LYS A 45 -21.78 -3.35 -16.65
C LYS A 45 -22.41 -2.55 -17.77
N LYS A 46 -23.72 -2.31 -17.71
CA LYS A 46 -24.43 -1.44 -18.67
C LYS A 46 -24.37 0.01 -18.20
N LYS A 47 -23.79 0.89 -19.02
CA LYS A 47 -23.74 2.33 -18.77
C LYS A 47 -24.64 3.06 -19.77
N MET A 48 -25.26 4.15 -19.34
CA MET A 48 -26.14 4.96 -20.18
C MET A 48 -25.76 6.43 -20.05
N THR A 49 -25.60 7.10 -21.19
CA THR A 49 -25.43 8.55 -21.29
C THR A 49 -26.72 9.15 -21.78
N ILE A 50 -27.16 10.23 -21.13
CA ILE A 50 -28.45 10.87 -21.33
C ILE A 50 -28.20 12.26 -21.90
N GLU A 51 -28.85 12.59 -23.01
CA GLU A 51 -28.93 13.95 -23.53
C GLU A 51 -30.21 14.59 -22.97
N MET A 52 -30.03 15.57 -22.09
CA MET A 52 -31.12 16.27 -21.39
C MET A 52 -31.49 17.56 -22.11
N THR A 53 -32.72 18.04 -21.89
CA THR A 53 -33.18 19.35 -22.39
C THR A 53 -32.54 20.49 -21.62
N GLU A 54 -32.42 20.34 -20.30
CA GLU A 54 -31.79 21.32 -19.42
C GLU A 54 -30.32 20.95 -19.18
N PRO A 55 -29.40 21.94 -19.21
CA PRO A 55 -28.00 21.69 -18.91
C PRO A 55 -27.81 21.41 -17.42
N PHE A 56 -26.95 20.46 -17.11
CA PHE A 56 -26.51 20.18 -15.74
C PHE A 56 -25.00 20.26 -15.67
N VAL A 57 -24.49 21.01 -14.70
CA VAL A 57 -23.07 21.11 -14.39
C VAL A 57 -22.91 20.62 -12.95
N TRP A 58 -21.98 19.69 -12.75
CA TRP A 58 -21.64 19.24 -11.40
C TRP A 58 -21.10 20.43 -10.59
N PRO A 59 -21.47 20.55 -9.31
CA PRO A 59 -20.88 21.56 -8.44
C PRO A 59 -19.36 21.38 -8.35
N GLU A 60 -18.67 22.46 -8.00
CA GLU A 60 -17.24 22.40 -7.73
C GLU A 60 -16.95 21.41 -6.60
N GLU A 61 -15.82 20.70 -6.72
CA GLU A 61 -15.38 19.77 -5.68
C GLU A 61 -15.16 20.52 -4.36
N PRO A 62 -15.61 19.97 -3.22
CA PRO A 62 -15.33 20.57 -1.91
C PRO A 62 -13.84 20.75 -1.70
N LYS A 63 -13.43 21.84 -1.05
CA LYS A 63 -12.02 22.05 -0.66
C LYS A 63 -11.63 21.18 0.53
N ASP A 64 -12.59 20.93 1.41
CA ASP A 64 -12.43 20.13 2.60
C ASP A 64 -13.07 18.74 2.41
N PHE A 65 -12.27 17.70 2.62
CA PHE A 65 -12.67 16.31 2.53
C PHE A 65 -12.54 15.56 3.87
N GLU A 66 -12.34 16.25 4.99
CA GLU A 66 -12.30 15.64 6.32
C GLU A 66 -13.53 14.74 6.62
N PRO A 67 -14.78 15.10 6.25
CA PRO A 67 -15.94 14.24 6.48
C PRO A 67 -15.89 12.88 5.76
N TRP A 68 -15.05 12.75 4.73
CA TRP A 68 -14.85 11.52 3.97
C TRP A 68 -13.51 10.86 4.26
N GLU A 69 -12.76 11.36 5.24
CA GLU A 69 -11.46 10.85 5.67
C GLU A 69 -10.52 10.53 4.49
N ARG A 70 -10.47 11.46 3.52
CA ARG A 70 -9.78 11.24 2.24
C ARG A 70 -8.32 10.86 2.43
N ASP A 71 -7.64 11.54 3.35
CA ASP A 71 -6.20 11.38 3.54
C ASP A 71 -5.88 10.02 4.20
N THR A 72 -6.67 9.57 5.18
CA THR A 72 -6.49 8.23 5.79
C THR A 72 -6.75 7.13 4.77
N PHE A 73 -7.74 7.29 3.88
CA PHE A 73 -8.02 6.36 2.79
C PHE A 73 -6.82 6.22 1.84
N PHE A 74 -6.21 7.35 1.45
CA PHE A 74 -5.05 7.32 0.57
C PHE A 74 -3.78 6.82 1.25
N GLU A 75 -3.59 7.11 2.54
CA GLU A 75 -2.50 6.52 3.34
C GLU A 75 -2.66 5.00 3.44
N ALA A 76 -3.85 4.51 3.77
CA ALA A 76 -4.14 3.08 3.84
C ALA A 76 -3.94 2.40 2.48
N LYS A 77 -4.36 3.05 1.38
CA LYS A 77 -4.14 2.57 0.02
C LYS A 77 -2.64 2.49 -0.30
N LYS A 78 -1.86 3.53 0.05
CA LYS A 78 -0.41 3.53 -0.15
C LYS A 78 0.27 2.43 0.66
N MET A 79 -0.11 2.23 1.92
CA MET A 79 0.38 1.11 2.74
C MET A 79 0.06 -0.25 2.09
N GLN A 80 -1.13 -0.40 1.51
CA GLN A 80 -1.51 -1.63 0.80
C GLN A 80 -0.68 -1.84 -0.47
N GLU A 81 -0.41 -0.77 -1.24
CA GLU A 81 0.44 -0.81 -2.43
C GLU A 81 1.90 -1.15 -2.06
N ASP A 82 2.45 -0.53 -1.02
CA ASP A 82 3.79 -0.81 -0.50
C ASP A 82 3.90 -2.26 -0.02
N PHE A 83 2.88 -2.77 0.67
CA PHE A 83 2.82 -4.16 1.09
C PHE A 83 2.79 -5.11 -0.12
N GLN A 84 1.98 -4.82 -1.13
CA GLN A 84 1.95 -5.63 -2.36
C GLN A 84 3.29 -5.58 -3.10
N ALA A 85 3.93 -4.42 -3.18
CA ALA A 85 5.22 -4.24 -3.83
C ALA A 85 6.35 -4.98 -3.11
N ALA A 86 6.29 -5.08 -1.77
CA ALA A 86 7.25 -5.83 -0.96
C ALA A 86 7.10 -7.35 -1.08
N HIS A 87 5.92 -7.85 -1.47
CA HIS A 87 5.64 -9.29 -1.66
C HIS A 87 5.57 -9.69 -3.13
N ALA A 88 5.82 -8.77 -4.04
CA ALA A 88 5.90 -9.05 -5.47
C ALA A 88 7.16 -9.87 -5.79
N HIS A 89 7.13 -10.61 -6.90
CA HIS A 89 8.25 -11.45 -7.34
C HIS A 89 9.55 -10.65 -7.55
N ASP A 90 9.45 -9.37 -7.93
CA ASP A 90 10.57 -8.46 -8.18
C ASP A 90 11.07 -7.74 -6.91
N ALA A 91 10.41 -7.92 -5.77
CA ALA A 91 10.79 -7.31 -4.49
C ALA A 91 12.27 -7.51 -4.09
N PRO A 92 12.89 -8.71 -4.21
CA PRO A 92 14.30 -8.90 -3.83
C PRO A 92 15.28 -8.11 -4.71
N MET A 93 14.87 -7.71 -5.91
CA MET A 93 15.71 -6.92 -6.83
C MET A 93 15.69 -5.42 -6.47
N LYS A 94 14.71 -4.96 -5.68
CA LYS A 94 14.59 -3.55 -5.30
C LYS A 94 15.52 -3.23 -4.13
N ALA A 95 16.18 -2.08 -4.21
CA ALA A 95 17.04 -1.60 -3.13
C ALA A 95 16.23 -1.30 -1.86
N PRO A 96 16.64 -1.78 -0.67
CA PRO A 96 15.96 -1.48 0.58
C PRO A 96 16.31 -0.07 1.09
N THR A 97 15.73 0.96 0.46
CA THR A 97 16.07 2.38 0.70
C THR A 97 15.94 2.80 2.16
N ARG A 98 14.81 2.46 2.82
CA ARG A 98 14.58 2.81 4.23
C ARG A 98 15.60 2.17 5.16
N LYS A 99 15.92 0.88 4.96
CA LYS A 99 16.95 0.20 5.78
C LYS A 99 18.33 0.84 5.57
N ARG A 100 18.68 1.21 4.33
CA ARG A 100 19.95 1.88 4.02
C ARG A 100 20.07 3.24 4.71
N GLN A 101 18.99 4.03 4.73
CA GLN A 101 18.97 5.31 5.43
C GLN A 101 19.14 5.14 6.95
N LEU A 102 18.39 4.23 7.57
CA LEU A 102 18.50 3.95 9.01
C LEU A 102 19.90 3.45 9.40
N LEU A 103 20.50 2.55 8.60
CA LEU A 103 21.87 2.09 8.83
C LEU A 103 22.89 3.22 8.69
N ALA A 104 22.69 4.13 7.74
CA ALA A 104 23.57 5.28 7.55
C ALA A 104 23.45 6.30 8.70
N GLU A 105 22.25 6.52 9.22
CA GLU A 105 22.00 7.37 10.39
C GLU A 105 22.64 6.77 11.64
N GLN A 106 22.40 5.47 11.90
CA GLN A 106 23.01 4.75 13.01
C GLN A 106 24.54 4.76 12.91
N ALA A 107 25.09 4.52 11.72
CA ALA A 107 26.54 4.58 11.51
C ALA A 107 27.12 5.96 11.84
N LYS A 108 26.41 7.04 11.49
CA LYS A 108 26.83 8.41 11.85
C LYS A 108 26.82 8.64 13.37
N GLN A 109 25.83 8.10 14.09
CA GLN A 109 25.75 8.22 15.56
C GLN A 109 26.89 7.47 16.25
N VAL A 110 27.21 6.26 15.79
CA VAL A 110 28.34 5.48 16.29
C VAL A 110 29.66 6.19 16.02
N LEU A 111 29.85 6.76 14.83
CA LEU A 111 31.08 7.51 14.48
C LEU A 111 31.24 8.80 15.30
N LYS A 112 30.15 9.45 15.68
CA LYS A 112 30.17 10.61 16.58
C LYS A 112 30.42 10.23 18.04
N GLY A 113 30.30 8.95 18.39
CA GLY A 113 30.41 8.46 19.77
C GLY A 113 29.14 8.69 20.61
N GLU A 114 28.02 9.05 19.99
CA GLU A 114 26.72 9.18 20.67
C GLU A 114 26.19 7.80 21.10
N GLU A 115 26.47 6.77 20.29
CA GLU A 115 26.13 5.38 20.58
C GLU A 115 27.39 4.50 20.62
N GLN A 116 27.52 3.66 21.65
CA GLN A 116 28.56 2.64 21.71
C GLN A 116 28.08 1.38 21.00
N TRP A 117 28.88 0.88 20.05
CA TRP A 117 28.57 -0.39 19.40
C TRP A 117 28.61 -1.53 20.43
N GLN A 118 27.50 -2.26 20.55
CA GLN A 118 27.39 -3.44 21.38
C GLN A 118 26.76 -4.57 20.56
N PRO A 119 27.12 -5.83 20.84
CA PRO A 119 26.47 -6.95 20.17
C PRO A 119 25.00 -7.02 20.60
N THR A 120 24.12 -7.38 19.66
CA THR A 120 22.66 -7.33 19.83
C THR A 120 22.15 -8.12 21.05
N TRP A 121 22.81 -9.22 21.42
CA TRP A 121 22.45 -10.02 22.60
C TRP A 121 22.68 -9.28 23.93
N GLN A 122 23.71 -8.44 24.01
CA GLN A 122 24.00 -7.64 25.21
C GLN A 122 22.99 -6.49 25.33
N ALA A 123 22.68 -5.82 24.22
CA ALA A 123 21.67 -4.75 24.18
C ALA A 123 20.25 -5.26 24.49
N LEU A 124 19.91 -6.48 24.06
CA LEU A 124 18.61 -7.11 24.32
C LEU A 124 18.51 -7.77 25.71
N GLY A 125 19.57 -7.73 26.53
CA GLY A 125 19.59 -8.37 27.85
C GLY A 125 19.46 -9.90 27.80
N LEU A 126 19.64 -10.50 26.62
CA LEU A 126 19.60 -11.94 26.41
C LEU A 126 20.95 -12.51 26.84
N SER A 127 21.15 -12.69 28.15
CA SER A 127 22.31 -13.37 28.68
C SER A 127 22.27 -14.84 28.26
N SER A 128 22.90 -15.15 27.13
CA SER A 128 23.34 -16.51 26.87
C SER A 128 24.35 -16.84 27.96
N GLN A 129 23.96 -17.67 28.93
CA GLN A 129 24.92 -18.45 29.71
C GLN A 129 25.61 -19.45 28.76
N ARG A 130 26.35 -18.94 27.77
CA ARG A 130 27.35 -19.71 27.06
C ARG A 130 28.65 -19.47 27.82
N PRO A 131 29.31 -20.53 28.33
CA PRO A 131 30.65 -20.36 28.86
C PRO A 131 31.52 -19.76 27.76
N LEU A 132 32.06 -18.56 28.01
CA LEU A 132 33.07 -17.94 27.15
C LEU A 132 34.30 -18.85 27.21
N PHE A 133 34.48 -19.73 26.23
CA PHE A 133 35.72 -20.45 26.06
C PHE A 133 36.83 -19.44 25.75
N ASN A 134 37.78 -19.33 26.69
CA ASN A 134 39.04 -18.60 26.64
C ASN A 134 38.97 -17.15 26.16
N LYS A 135 38.88 -16.24 27.14
CA LYS A 135 39.46 -14.91 27.02
C LYS A 135 40.95 -15.05 27.39
N GLU A 136 41.79 -15.43 26.44
CA GLU A 136 43.22 -15.20 26.59
C GLU A 136 43.43 -13.69 26.68
N GLU A 137 43.94 -13.23 27.82
CA GLU A 137 44.35 -11.87 28.06
C GLU A 137 45.43 -11.49 27.03
N ARG A 138 45.03 -10.76 25.99
CA ARG A 138 46.00 -10.09 25.13
C ARG A 138 46.55 -8.91 25.91
N GLU A 139 47.67 -9.11 26.59
CA GLU A 139 48.47 -8.00 27.11
C GLU A 139 48.88 -7.05 25.97
N PRO A 140 48.90 -5.73 26.21
CA PRO A 140 49.34 -4.77 25.21
C PRO A 140 50.83 -5.00 24.92
N LYS A 141 51.18 -5.29 23.66
CA LYS A 141 52.57 -5.20 23.20
C LYS A 141 53.03 -3.75 23.37
N GLU A 142 53.88 -3.51 24.34
CA GLU A 142 54.66 -2.28 24.46
C GLU A 142 55.44 -2.06 23.16
N ALA A 143 55.31 -0.87 22.60
CA ALA A 143 56.09 -0.42 21.46
C ALA A 143 57.52 -0.11 21.94
N SER A 144 58.51 -0.76 21.34
CA SER A 144 59.92 -0.35 21.34
C SER A 144 60.40 -0.30 19.89
#